data_AF-A0A0N5D4V8-F1
#
_entry.id   AF-A0A0N5D4V8-F1
#
_cell.length_a   1.000
_cell.length_b   1.000
_cell.length_c   1.000
_cell.angle_alpha   90.00
_cell.angle_beta   90.00
_cell.angle_gamma   90.00
#
_symmetry.space_group_name_H-M   'P 1'
#
loop_
_entity.id
_entity.type
_entity.pdbx_description
1 polymer ?
#
loop_
_entity_poly.entity_id
_entity_poly.type
_entity_poly.pdbx_seq_one_letter_code
_entity_poly.pdbx_strand_id
1 'polypeptide(L)' 'MTEVIAQLSPPRTSKFRCLRNGCCDEHEWCRFWASIGECTANPDWMSINCQLACNTCGAIFQGLNKKR' A
#
# COMPACT_ATOMS: atom_id res chain seq x y z
N MET A 1 -1.17 30.43 7.47
CA MET A 1 -1.56 29.52 6.38
C MET A 1 -0.91 28.20 6.69
N THR A 2 -1.62 27.32 7.39
CA THR A 2 -1.08 26.06 7.95
C THR A 2 -0.77 25.10 6.82
N GLU A 3 0.52 24.85 6.61
CA GLU A 3 1.01 23.82 5.71
C GLU A 3 0.51 22.45 6.21
N VAL A 4 -0.32 21.81 5.40
CA VAL A 4 -0.70 20.41 5.60
C VAL A 4 0.53 19.57 5.27
N ILE A 5 1.45 19.45 6.23
CA ILE A 5 2.54 18.49 6.13
C ILE A 5 1.90 17.12 6.33
N ALA A 6 1.44 16.53 5.22
CA ALA A 6 1.14 15.12 5.15
C ALA A 6 2.41 14.38 5.57
N GLN A 7 2.44 13.90 6.81
CA GLN A 7 3.54 13.10 7.37
C GLN A 7 3.56 11.72 6.68
N LEU A 8 3.88 11.69 5.39
CA LEU A 8 4.46 10.50 4.80
C LEU A 8 5.93 10.54 5.21
N SER A 9 6.29 9.67 6.15
CA SER A 9 7.68 9.39 6.49
C SER A 9 8.50 9.28 5.19
N PRO A 10 9.74 9.81 5.12
CA PRO A 10 10.60 9.60 3.96
C PRO A 10 10.68 8.12 3.64
N PRO A 11 10.63 7.71 2.35
CA PRO A 11 10.63 6.30 1.99
C PRO A 11 11.89 5.65 2.55
N ARG A 12 11.75 4.82 3.60
CA ARG A 12 12.76 3.82 3.88
C ARG A 12 12.74 2.94 2.63
N THR A 13 13.85 2.90 1.92
CA THR A 13 14.00 2.29 0.59
C THR A 13 13.63 0.80 0.50
N SER A 14 13.20 0.17 1.60
CA SER A 14 12.58 -1.16 1.58
C SER A 14 11.06 -1.13 1.41
N LYS A 15 10.35 -0.03 1.75
CA LYS A 15 8.90 0.11 1.63
C LYS A 15 8.52 1.51 1.18
N PHE A 16 8.23 1.65 -0.11
CA PHE A 16 8.12 2.94 -0.81
C PHE A 16 7.00 3.84 -0.29
N ARG A 17 5.85 3.28 0.09
CA ARG A 17 4.79 3.99 0.83
C ARG A 17 4.14 3.04 1.81
N CYS A 18 3.95 3.46 3.06
CA CYS A 18 3.26 2.66 4.08
C CYS A 18 2.35 3.51 4.95
N LEU A 19 1.19 2.95 5.31
CA LEU A 19 0.34 3.43 6.38
C LEU A 19 0.70 2.75 7.71
N ARG A 20 0.30 3.36 8.84
CA ARG A 20 0.57 2.82 10.20
C ARG A 20 -0.09 1.46 10.47
N ASN A 21 -1.06 1.06 9.66
CA ASN A 21 -1.75 -0.23 9.75
C ASN A 21 -1.02 -1.37 9.01
N GLY A 22 0.19 -1.12 8.48
CA GLY A 22 0.97 -2.13 7.77
C GLY A 22 0.61 -2.27 6.28
N CYS A 23 -0.34 -1.48 5.77
CA CYS A 23 -0.61 -1.44 4.34
C CYS A 23 0.47 -0.66 3.60
N CYS A 24 1.09 -1.26 2.58
CA CYS A 24 2.22 -0.68 1.89
C CYS A 24 2.20 -0.88 0.37
N ASP A 25 2.78 0.09 -0.33
CA ASP A 25 3.37 -0.11 -1.66
C ASP A 25 4.84 -0.48 -1.46
N GLU A 26 5.19 -1.68 -1.89
CA GLU A 26 6.51 -2.30 -1.88
C GLU A 26 7.29 -2.00 -3.18
N HIS A 27 6.72 -1.22 -4.11
CA HIS A 27 7.41 -0.76 -5.32
C HIS A 27 7.10 0.71 -5.67
N GLU A 28 8.08 1.47 -6.16
CA GLU A 28 7.89 2.88 -6.55
C GLU A 28 6.89 3.05 -7.71
N TRP A 29 6.81 2.06 -8.59
CA TRP A 29 5.96 2.05 -9.78
C TRP A 29 4.51 1.62 -9.50
N CYS A 30 4.15 1.29 -8.27
CA CYS A 30 2.80 0.83 -7.92
C CYS A 30 1.70 1.77 -8.41
N ARG A 31 1.90 3.09 -8.33
CA ARG A 31 0.93 4.08 -8.84
C ARG A 31 0.81 4.06 -10.36
N PHE A 32 1.94 3.92 -11.06
CA PHE A 32 1.96 3.85 -12.51
C PHE A 32 1.23 2.59 -13.00
N TRP A 33 1.57 1.43 -12.44
CA TRP A 33 0.93 0.16 -12.78
C TRP A 33 -0.57 0.16 -12.47
N ALA A 34 -0.98 0.69 -11.31
CA ALA A 34 -2.40 0.86 -11.01
C ALA A 34 -3.09 1.76 -12.05
N SER A 35 -2.45 2.84 -12.50
CA SER A 35 -3.03 3.77 -13.48
C SER A 35 -3.23 3.16 -14.87
N ILE A 36 -2.44 2.15 -15.24
CA ILE A 36 -2.58 1.42 -16.51
C ILE A 36 -3.43 0.14 -16.38
N GLY A 37 -4.03 -0.11 -15.20
CA GLY A 37 -5.00 -1.19 -15.00
C GLY A 37 -4.42 -2.50 -14.43
N GLU A 38 -3.18 -2.51 -13.93
CA GLU A 38 -2.55 -3.74 -13.39
C GLU A 38 -3.29 -4.30 -12.17
N CYS A 39 -4.05 -3.49 -11.43
CA CYS A 39 -4.89 -4.01 -10.34
C CYS A 39 -5.91 -5.06 -10.82
N THR A 40 -6.31 -5.00 -12.10
CA THR A 40 -7.25 -5.97 -12.71
C THR A 40 -6.53 -6.97 -13.61
N ALA A 41 -5.50 -6.53 -14.35
CA ALA A 41 -4.73 -7.42 -15.23
C ALA A 41 -3.80 -8.37 -14.47
N ASN A 42 -3.31 -7.95 -13.29
CA ASN A 42 -2.38 -8.70 -12.44
C ASN A 42 -2.72 -8.52 -10.94
N PRO A 43 -3.92 -8.96 -10.52
CA PRO A 43 -4.44 -8.72 -9.17
C PRO A 43 -3.60 -9.40 -8.09
N ASP A 44 -3.07 -10.60 -8.36
CA ASP A 44 -2.28 -11.36 -7.38
C ASP A 44 -0.97 -10.65 -7.04
N TRP A 45 -0.26 -10.16 -8.05
CA TRP A 45 0.99 -9.44 -7.82
C TRP A 45 0.74 -8.08 -7.17
N MET A 46 -0.25 -7.34 -7.70
CA MET A 46 -0.55 -5.99 -7.21
C MET A 46 -1.14 -5.98 -5.80
N SER A 47 -1.94 -6.98 -5.43
CA SER A 47 -2.55 -7.05 -4.10
C SER A 47 -1.52 -7.28 -2.98
N ILE A 48 -0.36 -7.87 -3.29
CA ILE A 48 0.73 -8.11 -2.33
C ILE A 48 1.69 -6.91 -2.32
N ASN A 49 2.07 -6.42 -3.50
CA ASN A 49 3.16 -5.44 -3.65
C ASN A 49 2.67 -3.98 -3.71
N CYS A 50 1.41 -3.74 -4.05
CA CYS A 50 0.88 -2.40 -4.36
C CYS A 50 -0.46 -2.17 -3.66
N GLN A 51 -0.49 -2.47 -2.37
CA GLN A 51 -1.73 -2.53 -1.60
C GLN A 51 -2.44 -1.18 -1.50
N LEU A 52 -1.69 -0.09 -1.43
CA LEU A 52 -2.25 1.25 -1.40
C LEU A 52 -2.72 1.66 -2.80
N ALA A 53 -1.92 1.38 -3.83
CA ALA A 53 -2.26 1.74 -5.19
C ALA A 53 -3.51 0.99 -5.71
N CYS A 54 -3.74 -0.24 -5.27
CA CYS A 54 -4.90 -1.05 -5.64
C CYS A 54 -6.00 -1.12 -4.58
N ASN A 55 -5.89 -0.34 -3.50
CA ASN A 55 -6.87 -0.31 -2.40
C ASN A 55 -7.15 -1.69 -1.76
N THR A 56 -6.15 -2.58 -1.69
CA THR A 56 -6.29 -3.93 -1.11
C THR A 56 -5.94 -3.99 0.38
N CYS A 57 -5.64 -2.84 1.02
CA CYS A 57 -5.33 -2.74 2.45
C CYS A 57 -6.35 -3.40 3.40
N GLY A 58 -7.60 -3.57 2.96
CA GLY A 58 -8.66 -4.24 3.73
C GLY A 58 -8.52 -5.76 3.81
N ALA A 59 -7.74 -6.39 2.92
CA ALA A 59 -7.54 -7.84 2.89
C ALA A 59 -6.58 -8.36 3.98
N ILE A 60 -5.82 -7.46 4.64
CA ILE A 60 -4.77 -7.84 5.61
C ILE A 60 -5.27 -7.82 7.07
N PHE A 61 -6.56 -7.58 7.32
CA PHE A 61 -7.14 -7.57 8.67
C PHE A 61 -7.74 -8.91 9.15
N GLN A 62 -7.27 -10.04 8.65
CA GLN A 62 -7.68 -11.37 9.17
C GLN A 62 -6.47 -12.28 9.46
N GLY A 63 -5.36 -11.70 9.92
CA GLY A 63 -4.19 -12.43 10.43
C GLY A 63 -3.82 -12.04 11.86
N LEU A 64 -4.47 -12.68 12.84
CA LEU A 64 -3.99 -12.90 14.22
C LEU A 64 -4.06 -11.75 15.24
N ASN A 65 -5.27 -11.24 15.50
CA ASN A 65 -5.69 -11.03 16.90
C ASN A 65 -6.72 -12.10 17.29
N LYS A 66 -6.27 -13.36 17.35
CA LYS A 66 -6.95 -14.41 18.11
C LYS A 66 -6.36 -14.42 19.52
N LYS A 67 -6.83 -13.52 20.38
CA LYS A 67 -6.86 -13.73 21.82
C LYS A 67 -8.32 -13.62 22.25
N ARG A 68 -8.99 -14.76 22.29
CA ARG A 68 -10.17 -14.98 23.11
C ARG A 68 -9.70 -15.38 24.49
#